data_AF-A0A8T4RFX1-F1
#
_entry.id   AF-A0A8T4RFX1-F1
#
_cell.length_a   1.000
_cell.length_b   1.000
_cell.length_c   1.000
_cell.angle_alpha   90.00
_cell.angle_beta   90.00
_cell.angle_gamma   90.00
#
_symmetry.space_group_name_H-M   'P 1'
#
loop_
_entity.id
_entity.type
_entity.pdbx_description
1 polymer ?
#
loop_
_entity_poly.entity_id
_entity_poly.type
_entity_poly.pdbx_seq_one_letter_code
_entity_poly.pdbx_strand_id
1 'polypeptide(L)' 'MSTGITRRLQRTPKDQYTVTIPKTLVKLLKWNNKDELEFDFENGKLTLKRVRK' A
#
# COMPACT_ATOMS: atom_id res chain seq x y z
N MET A 1 -16.72 13.22 -6.54
CA MET A 1 -15.29 13.21 -6.93
C MET A 1 -14.52 12.49 -5.83
N SER A 2 -13.88 11.35 -6.10
CA SER A 2 -13.12 10.64 -5.06
C SER A 2 -11.82 11.39 -4.77
N THR A 3 -11.68 11.91 -3.56
CA THR A 3 -10.45 12.53 -3.04
C THR A 3 -9.43 11.43 -2.74
N GLY A 4 -8.76 10.92 -3.78
CA GLY A 4 -7.65 9.98 -3.63
C GLY A 4 -6.38 10.68 -3.14
N ILE A 5 -5.53 9.96 -2.40
CA ILE A 5 -4.18 10.44 -2.05
C ILE A 5 -3.24 10.05 -3.19
N THR A 6 -2.69 11.04 -3.90
CA THR A 6 -1.68 10.79 -4.94
C THR A 6 -0.27 10.80 -4.33
N ARG A 7 0.51 9.76 -4.62
CA ARG A 7 1.93 9.64 -4.26
C ARG A 7 2.72 9.11 -5.45
N ARG A 8 3.96 9.58 -5.59
CA ARG A 8 4.90 9.05 -6.59
C ARG A 8 5.64 7.84 -6.01
N LEU A 9 5.85 6.82 -6.83
CA LEU A 9 6.74 5.71 -6.51
C LEU A 9 8.19 6.22 -6.40
N GLN A 10 8.91 5.73 -5.42
CA GLN A 10 10.31 6.06 -5.18
C GLN A 10 11.18 4.91 -5.69
N ARG A 11 12.11 5.20 -6.61
CA ARG A 11 13.07 4.19 -7.08
C ARG A 11 14.19 4.04 -6.05
N THR A 12 14.52 2.80 -5.70
CA THR A 12 15.66 2.48 -4.83
C THR A 12 16.91 2.18 -5.66
N PRO A 13 18.11 2.18 -5.06
CA PRO A 13 19.35 1.82 -5.76
C PRO A 13 19.40 0.39 -6.31
N LYS A 14 18.48 -0.49 -5.86
CA LYS A 14 18.41 -1.90 -6.27
C LYS A 14 17.40 -2.15 -7.40
N ASP A 15 17.04 -1.11 -8.14
CA ASP A 15 16.02 -1.15 -9.18
C ASP A 15 14.63 -1.62 -8.68
N GLN A 16 14.30 -1.27 -7.43
CA GLN A 16 12.98 -1.53 -6.84
C GLN A 16 12.20 -0.23 -6.74
N TYR A 17 10.87 -0.31 -6.79
CA TYR A 17 9.99 0.81 -6.54
C TYR A 17 9.31 0.66 -5.19
N THR A 18 9.35 1.70 -4.36
CA THR A 18 8.70 1.72 -3.05
C THR A 18 7.58 2.76 -3.01
N VAL A 19 6.51 2.42 -2.30
CA VAL A 19 5.44 3.35 -1.94
C VAL A 19 5.36 3.40 -0.41
N THR A 20 5.55 4.58 0.16
CA THR A 20 5.39 4.76 1.60
C THR A 20 3.92 4.99 1.92
N ILE A 21 3.32 4.08 2.70
CA ILE A 21 1.95 4.21 3.17
C ILE A 21 1.93 5.23 4.33
N PRO A 22 1.12 6.30 4.25
CA PRO A 22 1.02 7.29 5.33
C PRO A 22 0.68 6.65 6.69
N LYS A 23 1.34 7.09 7.76
CA LYS A 23 1.09 6.61 9.14
C LYS A 23 -0.39 6.73 9.55
N THR A 24 -1.09 7.73 9.03
CA THR A 24 -2.53 7.92 9.25
C THR A 24 -3.35 6.76 8.67
N LEU A 25 -3.05 6.31 7.46
CA LEU A 25 -3.72 5.16 6.84
C LEU A 25 -3.40 3.85 7.57
N VAL A 26 -2.14 3.65 7.97
CA VAL A 26 -1.73 2.48 8.77
C VAL A 26 -2.56 2.38 10.05
N LYS A 27 -2.75 3.50 10.75
CA LYS A 27 -3.58 3.57 11.97
C LYS A 27 -5.07 3.31 11.68
N LEU A 28 -5.63 3.94 10.63
CA LEU A 28 -7.03 3.77 10.24
C LEU A 28 -7.34 2.31 9.85
N LEU A 29 -6.44 1.67 9.10
CA LEU A 29 -6.57 0.29 8.66
C LEU A 29 -6.14 -0.72 9.74
N LYS A 30 -5.66 -0.25 10.89
CA LYS A 30 -5.16 -1.04 12.03
C LYS A 30 -4.10 -2.05 11.60
N TRP A 31 -3.19 -1.65 10.70
CA TRP A 31 -2.08 -2.47 10.26
C TRP A 31 -0.92 -2.38 11.25
N ASN A 32 -0.32 -3.53 11.54
CA ASN A 32 0.85 -3.68 12.40
C ASN A 32 2.06 -4.17 11.57
N ASN A 33 3.27 -3.95 12.06
CA ASN A 33 4.53 -4.34 11.38
C ASN A 33 4.69 -5.86 11.12
N LYS A 34 3.75 -6.69 11.59
CA LYS A 34 3.73 -8.15 11.39
C LYS A 34 2.46 -8.63 10.67
N ASP A 35 1.62 -7.71 10.21
CA ASP A 35 0.45 -8.10 9.44
C ASP A 35 0.89 -8.55 8.05
N GLU A 36 0.40 -9.71 7.63
CA GLU A 36 0.51 -10.17 6.26
C GLU A 36 -0.43 -9.33 5.39
N LEU A 37 0.11 -8.77 4.31
CA LEU A 37 -0.62 -8.01 3.31
C LEU A 37 -0.61 -8.79 2.00
N GLU A 38 -1.78 -8.96 1.41
CA GLU A 38 -1.95 -9.51 0.09
C GLU A 38 -2.00 -8.39 -0.94
N PHE A 39 -1.29 -8.61 -2.05
CA PHE A 39 -1.30 -7.73 -3.21
C PHE A 39 -2.09 -8.40 -4.31
N ASP A 40 -3.05 -7.66 -4.85
CA ASP A 40 -3.89 -8.12 -5.95
C ASP A 40 -3.87 -7.08 -7.06
N PHE A 41 -3.87 -7.53 -8.31
CA PHE A 41 -3.81 -6.68 -9.49
C PHE A 41 -4.98 -6.99 -10.40
N GLU A 42 -5.97 -6.10 -10.38
CA GLU A 42 -7.20 -6.27 -11.14
C GLU A 42 -7.53 -4.96 -11.87
N ASN A 43 -7.88 -5.05 -13.16
CA ASN A 43 -8.29 -3.90 -13.98
C ASN A 43 -7.30 -2.72 -13.97
N GLY A 44 -5.99 -3.03 -14.00
CA GLY A 44 -4.94 -2.01 -13.99
C GLY A 44 -4.71 -1.35 -12.62
N LYS A 45 -5.33 -1.86 -11.55
CA LYS A 45 -5.23 -1.33 -10.20
C LYS A 45 -4.55 -2.34 -9.29
N LEU A 46 -3.50 -1.90 -8.61
CA LEU A 46 -2.92 -2.63 -7.50
C LEU A 46 -3.74 -2.34 -6.25
N THR A 47 -4.27 -3.38 -5.62
CA THR A 47 -4.98 -3.29 -4.34
C THR A 47 -4.17 -4.01 -3.26
N LEU A 48 -4.14 -3.40 -2.06
CA LEU A 48 -3.55 -4.00 -0.88
C LEU A 48 -4.67 -4.36 0.09
N LYS A 49 -4.70 -5.61 0.53
CA LYS A 49 -5.68 -6.12 1.50
C LYS A 49 -4.92 -6.75 2.67
N ARG A 50 -5.44 -6.61 3.88
CA ARG A 50 -4.90 -7.34 5.03
C ARG A 50 -5.38 -8.78 4.98
N VAL A 51 -4.46 -9.73 5.13
CA VAL A 51 -4.80 -11.15 5.27
C VAL A 51 -5.48 -11.34 6.63
N ARG A 52 -6.75 -11.75 6.62
CA ARG A 52 -7.47 -12.16 7.83
C ARG A 52 -7.41 -13.69 7.88
N LYS A 53 -6.68 -14.24 8.84
CA LYS A 53 -6.73 -15.66 9.20
C LYS A 53 -7.91 -15.91 10.12
#